data_AF-A0A529PEG7-F1
#
_entry.id   AF-A0A529PEG7-F1
#
_cell.length_a   1.000
_cell.length_b   1.000
_cell.length_c   1.000
_cell.angle_alpha   90.00
_cell.angle_beta   90.00
_cell.angle_gamma   90.00
#
_symmetry.space_group_name_H-M   'P 1'
#
loop_
_entity.id
_entity.type
_entity.pdbx_description
1 polymer ?
#
loop_
_entity_poly.entity_id
_entity_poly.type
_entity_poly.pdbx_seq_one_letter_code
_entity_poly.pdbx_strand_id
1 'polypeptide(L)'
;TSLFAREFARAKGKVLSPYDATIGTADIAPESARIAGPDPVLDRSVPALTSAFVGYISDELNFHTDISYRLLNGDVTHNWDYGTSRQGYAGVMDDLQRARSLNPALGVVIVNGYTDLVTPYLASRYLVNQVPPLADARPIRVDVVEGGHMMYFRPDGRRALKEAAAELYQATQ
;
A
#
# COMPACT_ATOMS: atom_id res chain seq x y z
N THR A 1 2.37 -14.16 4.66
CA THR A 1 3.14 -13.73 3.48
C THR A 1 4.65 -13.79 3.69
N SER A 2 5.17 -13.53 4.90
CA SER A 2 6.63 -13.52 5.20
C SER A 2 7.38 -14.81 4.90
N LEU A 3 6.76 -15.98 5.10
CA LEU A 3 7.36 -17.28 4.74
C LEU A 3 7.68 -17.38 3.24
N PHE A 4 6.75 -16.92 2.39
CA PHE A 4 6.94 -16.92 0.94
C PHE A 4 8.11 -16.01 0.55
N ALA A 5 8.16 -14.78 1.08
CA ALA A 5 9.23 -13.83 0.80
C ALA A 5 10.62 -14.36 1.23
N ARG A 6 10.66 -15.13 2.32
CA ARG A 6 11.87 -15.80 2.82
C ARG A 6 12.32 -16.97 1.94
N GLU A 7 11.42 -17.88 1.60
CA GLU A 7 11.80 -19.20 1.06
C GLU A 7 11.85 -19.24 -0.48
N PHE A 8 11.05 -18.42 -1.18
CA PHE A 8 10.89 -18.53 -2.64
C PHE A 8 12.21 -18.47 -3.43
N ALA A 9 13.13 -17.61 -3.00
CA ALA A 9 14.43 -17.41 -3.67
C ALA A 9 15.61 -17.95 -2.85
N ARG A 10 15.36 -18.75 -1.80
CA ARG A 10 16.40 -19.23 -0.87
C ARG A 10 17.47 -20.06 -1.56
N ALA A 11 17.09 -20.93 -2.51
CA ALA A 11 18.03 -21.72 -3.30
C ALA A 11 18.99 -20.87 -4.14
N LYS A 12 18.65 -19.60 -4.40
CA LYS A 12 19.48 -18.61 -5.09
C LYS A 12 20.25 -17.70 -4.12
N GLY A 13 20.23 -17.98 -2.81
CA GLY A 13 20.84 -17.15 -1.78
C GLY A 13 20.19 -15.77 -1.63
N LYS A 14 18.90 -15.65 -1.95
CA LYS A 14 18.18 -14.37 -1.94
C LYS A 14 16.93 -14.42 -1.08
N VAL A 15 16.56 -13.25 -0.58
CA VAL A 15 15.28 -12.96 0.09
C VAL A 15 14.52 -11.90 -0.70
N LEU A 16 13.19 -12.05 -0.80
CA LEU A 16 12.32 -11.10 -1.50
C LEU A 16 11.85 -9.98 -0.57
N SER A 17 11.57 -8.82 -1.15
CA SER A 17 10.89 -7.74 -0.45
C SER A 17 9.40 -8.06 -0.27
N PRO A 18 8.81 -7.88 0.92
CA PRO A 18 7.36 -7.89 1.07
C PRO A 18 6.68 -6.73 0.30
N TYR A 19 7.38 -5.63 0.03
CA TYR A 19 6.83 -4.51 -0.73
C TYR A 19 6.72 -4.80 -2.22
N ASP A 20 7.52 -5.71 -2.79
CA ASP A 20 7.33 -6.22 -4.15
C ASP A 20 8.02 -7.58 -4.27
N ALA A 21 7.22 -8.65 -4.38
CA ALA A 21 7.74 -10.01 -4.46
C ALA A 21 8.58 -10.30 -5.72
N THR A 22 8.67 -9.39 -6.69
CA THR A 22 9.57 -9.50 -7.84
C THR A 22 10.98 -8.98 -7.55
N ILE A 23 11.16 -8.26 -6.44
CA ILE A 23 12.42 -7.62 -6.05
C ILE A 23 13.00 -8.38 -4.87
N GLY A 24 14.30 -8.71 -4.95
CA GLY A 24 15.01 -9.39 -3.88
C GLY A 24 16.46 -8.95 -3.76
N THR A 25 17.05 -9.25 -2.60
CA THR A 25 18.44 -8.96 -2.26
C THR A 25 19.14 -10.21 -1.76
N ALA A 26 20.47 -10.15 -1.62
CA ALA A 26 21.24 -11.23 -1.00
C ALA A 26 20.77 -11.47 0.44
N ASP A 27 20.60 -12.73 0.82
CA ASP A 27 20.26 -13.10 2.20
C ASP A 27 21.53 -13.04 3.06
N ILE A 28 21.55 -12.13 4.03
CA ILE A 28 22.68 -11.95 4.94
C ILE A 28 22.61 -12.87 6.17
N ALA A 29 21.51 -13.62 6.34
CA ALA A 29 21.28 -14.52 7.45
C ALA A 29 20.56 -15.81 6.98
N PRO A 30 21.18 -16.63 6.12
CA PRO A 30 20.55 -17.79 5.48
C PRO A 30 20.08 -18.89 6.44
N GLU A 31 20.66 -18.95 7.63
CA GLU A 31 20.32 -19.86 8.72
C GLU A 31 19.08 -19.42 9.53
N SER A 32 18.71 -18.14 9.45
CA SER A 32 17.55 -17.60 10.16
C SER A 32 16.23 -18.17 9.61
N ALA A 33 15.23 -18.35 10.48
CA ALA A 33 13.85 -18.64 10.04
C ALA A 33 13.09 -17.37 9.63
N ARG A 34 13.62 -16.18 9.93
CA ARG A 34 13.01 -14.88 9.67
C ARG A 34 13.83 -14.10 8.64
N ILE A 35 13.17 -13.25 7.88
CA ILE A 35 13.85 -12.25 7.07
C ILE A 35 14.63 -11.33 8.02
N ALA A 36 15.93 -11.20 7.80
CA ALA A 36 16.81 -10.32 8.54
C ALA A 36 17.68 -9.57 7.54
N GLY A 37 17.96 -8.31 7.82
CA GLY A 37 18.68 -7.42 6.92
C GLY A 37 17.79 -6.45 6.17
N PRO A 38 18.37 -5.67 5.23
CA PRO A 38 17.70 -4.56 4.60
C PRO A 38 16.66 -5.02 3.57
N ASP A 39 15.56 -4.27 3.50
CA ASP A 39 14.56 -4.44 2.47
C ASP A 39 14.99 -3.72 1.17
N PRO A 40 15.07 -4.42 0.02
CA PRO A 40 15.59 -3.81 -1.20
C PRO A 40 14.65 -2.78 -1.85
N VAL A 41 13.41 -2.63 -1.37
CA VAL A 41 12.46 -1.64 -1.89
C VAL A 41 12.39 -0.45 -0.93
N LEU A 42 12.03 -0.68 0.33
CA LEU A 42 11.84 0.35 1.34
C LEU A 42 13.16 1.05 1.67
N ASP A 43 14.21 0.32 2.04
CA ASP A 43 15.46 0.93 2.52
C ASP A 43 16.20 1.68 1.41
N ARG A 44 15.93 1.35 0.15
CA ARG A 44 16.43 2.11 -1.01
C ARG A 44 15.57 3.31 -1.37
N SER A 45 14.25 3.21 -1.20
CA SER A 45 13.32 4.28 -1.59
C SER A 45 13.26 5.40 -0.56
N VAL A 46 13.34 5.09 0.74
CA VAL A 46 13.26 6.09 1.82
C VAL A 46 14.25 7.25 1.66
N PRO A 47 15.57 7.03 1.52
CA PRO A 47 16.51 8.15 1.39
C PRO A 47 16.31 8.94 0.08
N ALA A 48 15.94 8.26 -1.02
CA ALA A 48 15.69 8.92 -2.30
C ALA A 48 14.46 9.84 -2.24
N LEU A 49 13.34 9.35 -1.69
CA LEU A 49 12.11 10.12 -1.52
C LEU A 49 12.28 11.24 -0.49
N THR A 50 13.00 10.99 0.60
CA THR A 50 13.31 12.00 1.62
C THR A 50 14.09 13.15 1.01
N SER A 51 15.14 12.86 0.25
CA SER A 51 15.98 13.88 -0.38
C SER A 51 15.20 14.67 -1.43
N ALA A 52 14.40 13.97 -2.26
CA ALA A 52 13.57 14.62 -3.27
C ALA A 52 12.52 15.56 -2.65
N PHE A 53 11.85 15.14 -1.57
CA PHE A 53 10.87 15.98 -0.89
C PHE A 53 11.52 17.19 -0.21
N VAL A 54 12.64 16.99 0.51
CA VAL A 54 13.36 18.09 1.17
C VAL A 54 13.82 19.14 0.15
N GLY A 55 14.39 18.72 -0.98
CA GLY A 55 14.77 19.63 -2.06
C GLY A 55 13.57 20.36 -2.67
N TYR A 56 12.45 19.64 -2.92
CA TYR A 56 11.24 20.25 -3.45
C TYR A 56 10.68 21.35 -2.55
N ILE A 57 10.60 21.11 -1.24
CA ILE A 57 10.05 22.10 -0.31
C ILE A 57 10.96 23.31 -0.14
N SER A 58 12.29 23.13 -0.13
CA SER A 58 13.24 24.24 0.02
C SER A 58 13.40 25.04 -1.26
N ASP A 59 13.61 24.35 -2.38
CA ASP A 59 14.11 24.97 -3.61
C ASP A 59 12.96 25.45 -4.50
N GLU A 60 11.85 24.72 -4.55
CA GLU A 60 10.71 25.07 -5.40
C GLU A 60 9.61 25.81 -4.63
N LEU A 61 9.28 25.35 -3.42
CA LEU A 61 8.25 25.99 -2.59
C LEU A 61 8.78 27.11 -1.69
N ASN A 62 10.11 27.29 -1.61
CA ASN A 62 10.77 28.27 -0.75
C ASN A 62 10.38 28.16 0.74
N PHE A 63 10.01 26.96 1.19
CA PHE A 63 9.63 26.67 2.57
C PHE A 63 10.84 26.20 3.36
N HIS A 64 11.20 26.96 4.40
CA HIS A 64 12.36 26.69 5.24
C HIS A 64 11.92 26.49 6.69
N THR A 65 12.47 25.46 7.34
CA THR A 65 12.18 25.13 8.73
C THR A 65 13.37 24.41 9.37
N ASP A 66 13.53 24.59 10.68
CA ASP A 66 14.54 23.87 11.47
C ASP A 66 14.09 22.46 11.87
N ILE A 67 12.86 22.07 11.51
CA ILE A 67 12.30 20.75 11.82
C ILE A 67 12.84 19.70 10.83
N SER A 68 13.39 18.61 11.35
CA SER A 68 13.85 17.49 10.52
C SER A 68 12.68 16.70 9.93
N TYR A 69 12.64 16.58 8.60
CA TYR A 69 11.69 15.71 7.93
C TYR A 69 12.05 14.23 8.15
N ARG A 70 11.10 13.43 8.64
CA ARG A 70 11.22 11.98 8.80
C ARG A 70 10.12 11.30 7.98
N LEU A 71 10.48 10.78 6.80
CA LEU A 71 9.53 10.12 5.90
C LEU A 71 8.81 8.95 6.56
N LEU A 72 9.54 8.12 7.31
CA LEU A 72 9.01 7.05 8.15
C LEU A 72 9.55 7.22 9.56
N ASN A 73 8.66 7.44 10.53
CA ASN A 73 9.04 7.61 11.93
C ASN A 73 8.63 6.38 12.74
N GLY A 74 9.60 5.53 13.04
CA GLY A 74 9.40 4.30 13.80
C GLY A 74 8.80 4.56 15.18
N ASP A 75 9.21 5.60 15.89
CA ASP A 75 8.69 5.90 17.23
C ASP A 75 7.18 6.19 17.18
N VAL A 76 6.74 6.95 16.17
CA VAL A 76 5.32 7.24 15.97
C VAL A 76 4.57 5.95 15.60
N THR A 77 5.10 5.14 14.69
CA THR A 77 4.45 3.88 14.29
C THR A 77 4.31 2.90 15.45
N HIS A 78 5.33 2.75 16.31
CA HIS A 78 5.27 1.83 17.45
C HIS A 78 4.30 2.28 18.55
N ASN A 79 4.06 3.59 18.67
CA ASN A 79 3.13 4.14 19.66
C ASN A 79 1.75 4.47 19.07
N TRP A 80 1.48 4.08 17.82
CA TRP A 80 0.21 4.39 17.18
C TRP A 80 -0.92 3.53 17.75
N ASP A 81 -1.96 4.18 18.26
CA ASP A 81 -3.22 3.52 18.61
C ASP A 81 -4.12 3.46 17.38
N TYR A 82 -4.28 2.26 16.82
CA TYR A 82 -5.15 2.02 15.67
C TYR A 82 -6.64 2.03 16.03
N GLY A 83 -6.95 2.04 17.33
CA GLY A 83 -8.30 1.86 17.83
C GLY A 83 -8.88 0.49 17.49
N THR A 84 -10.18 0.33 17.76
CA THR A 84 -10.93 -0.89 17.45
C THR A 84 -12.25 -0.53 16.77
N SER A 85 -12.62 -1.27 15.72
CA SER A 85 -14.00 -1.25 15.20
C SER A 85 -14.89 -2.23 16.00
N ARG A 86 -16.17 -2.35 15.62
CA ARG A 86 -17.13 -3.26 16.25
C ARG A 86 -16.68 -4.73 16.31
N GLN A 87 -15.79 -5.14 15.42
CA GLN A 87 -15.25 -6.51 15.33
C GLN A 87 -13.94 -6.70 16.14
N GLY A 88 -13.51 -5.71 16.93
CA GLY A 88 -12.31 -5.80 17.76
C GLY A 88 -10.99 -5.52 17.02
N TYR A 89 -11.05 -5.16 15.73
CA TYR A 89 -9.91 -4.76 14.91
C TYR A 89 -10.21 -3.46 14.18
N ALA A 90 -9.20 -2.66 13.86
CA ALA A 90 -9.37 -1.51 12.99
C ALA A 90 -9.86 -1.97 11.60
N GLY A 91 -10.89 -1.32 11.06
CA GLY A 91 -11.50 -1.68 9.79
C GLY A 91 -12.49 -0.62 9.32
N VAL A 92 -12.70 -0.53 8.00
CA VAL A 92 -13.46 0.57 7.37
C VAL A 92 -14.68 0.09 6.56
N MET A 93 -14.93 -1.22 6.45
CA MET A 93 -16.00 -1.75 5.58
C MET A 93 -17.41 -1.33 6.04
N ASP A 94 -17.66 -1.28 7.35
CA ASP A 94 -18.93 -0.81 7.91
C ASP A 94 -19.15 0.68 7.64
N ASP A 95 -18.09 1.48 7.76
CA ASP A 95 -18.14 2.92 7.46
C ASP A 95 -18.39 3.17 5.97
N LEU A 96 -17.74 2.38 5.09
CA LEU A 96 -18.00 2.40 3.65
C LEU A 96 -19.45 2.01 3.33
N GLN A 97 -20.00 0.99 3.98
CA GLN A 97 -21.40 0.61 3.80
C GLN A 97 -22.35 1.72 4.22
N ARG A 98 -22.09 2.35 5.38
CA ARG A 98 -22.90 3.47 5.86
C ARG A 98 -22.81 4.68 4.94
N ALA A 99 -21.62 5.00 4.44
CA ALA A 99 -21.45 6.10 3.49
C ALA A 99 -22.18 5.82 2.17
N ARG A 100 -22.06 4.60 1.63
CA ARG A 100 -22.74 4.17 0.40
C ARG A 100 -24.26 4.09 0.55
N SER A 101 -24.78 3.78 1.73
CA SER A 101 -26.24 3.79 1.96
C SER A 101 -26.81 5.22 1.99
N LEU A 102 -26.02 6.20 2.44
CA LEU A 102 -26.42 7.60 2.48
C LEU A 102 -26.18 8.31 1.14
N ASN A 103 -25.17 7.89 0.39
CA ASN A 103 -24.85 8.38 -0.95
C ASN A 103 -24.65 7.19 -1.90
N PRO A 104 -25.73 6.67 -2.52
CA PRO A 104 -25.65 5.56 -3.47
C PRO A 104 -24.75 5.86 -4.69
N ALA A 105 -24.55 7.14 -5.02
CA ALA A 105 -23.66 7.57 -6.09
C ALA A 105 -22.16 7.58 -5.70
N LEU A 106 -21.82 7.34 -4.43
CA LEU A 106 -20.44 7.28 -3.95
C LEU A 106 -19.67 6.17 -4.68
N GLY A 107 -18.75 6.57 -5.56
CA GLY A 107 -17.80 5.66 -6.17
C GLY A 107 -16.72 5.24 -5.17
N VAL A 108 -16.38 3.95 -5.16
CA VAL A 108 -15.25 3.42 -4.38
C VAL A 108 -14.42 2.53 -5.27
N VAL A 109 -13.12 2.83 -5.38
CA VAL A 109 -12.12 1.99 -6.06
C VAL A 109 -10.96 1.71 -5.11
N ILE A 110 -10.55 0.45 -5.05
CA ILE A 110 -9.36 -0.02 -4.34
C ILE A 110 -8.39 -0.53 -5.40
N VAL A 111 -7.19 0.03 -5.45
CA VAL A 111 -6.15 -0.39 -6.40
C VAL A 111 -5.00 -1.03 -5.64
N ASN A 112 -4.70 -2.29 -5.92
CA ASN A 112 -3.62 -3.04 -5.29
C ASN A 112 -2.53 -3.43 -6.30
N GLY A 113 -1.30 -3.55 -5.83
CA GLY A 113 -0.24 -4.23 -6.57
C GLY A 113 -0.40 -5.75 -6.51
N TYR A 114 -0.21 -6.43 -7.63
CA TYR A 114 -0.30 -7.88 -7.74
C TYR A 114 0.72 -8.61 -6.85
N THR A 115 1.93 -8.06 -6.70
CA THR A 115 3.03 -8.67 -5.95
C THR A 115 3.25 -8.05 -4.57
N ASP A 116 2.26 -7.28 -4.08
CA ASP A 116 2.26 -6.73 -2.74
C ASP A 116 2.00 -7.82 -1.68
N LEU A 117 2.95 -8.02 -0.78
CA LEU A 117 2.86 -8.96 0.33
C LEU A 117 2.61 -8.28 1.69
N VAL A 118 2.68 -6.94 1.74
CA VAL A 118 2.33 -6.11 2.90
C VAL A 118 0.82 -5.99 3.00
N THR A 119 0.16 -5.63 1.90
CA THR A 119 -1.30 -5.57 1.78
C THR A 119 -1.80 -6.38 0.58
N PRO A 120 -1.84 -7.73 0.68
CA PRO A 120 -2.18 -8.58 -0.46
C PRO A 120 -3.56 -8.26 -1.04
N TYR A 121 -3.66 -8.10 -2.36
CA TYR A 121 -4.91 -7.75 -3.05
C TYR A 121 -6.07 -8.71 -2.73
N LEU A 122 -5.75 -9.98 -2.43
CA LEU A 122 -6.75 -10.99 -2.11
C LEU A 122 -7.49 -10.66 -0.80
N ALA A 123 -6.85 -10.00 0.16
CA ALA A 123 -7.51 -9.54 1.38
C ALA A 123 -8.58 -8.49 1.07
N SER A 124 -8.25 -7.49 0.25
CA SER A 124 -9.21 -6.48 -0.22
C SER A 124 -10.38 -7.10 -0.99
N ARG A 125 -10.10 -8.02 -1.94
CA ARG A 125 -11.14 -8.76 -2.66
C ARG A 125 -12.03 -9.56 -1.72
N TYR A 126 -11.44 -10.28 -0.77
CA TYR A 126 -12.18 -11.07 0.20
C TYR A 126 -13.13 -10.18 1.01
N LEU A 127 -12.62 -9.10 1.60
CA LEU A 127 -13.40 -8.18 2.43
C LEU A 127 -14.55 -7.53 1.63
N VAL A 128 -14.30 -7.06 0.41
CA VAL A 128 -15.34 -6.49 -0.46
C VAL A 128 -16.42 -7.53 -0.77
N ASN A 129 -16.04 -8.79 -1.03
CA ASN A 129 -16.97 -9.87 -1.32
C ASN A 129 -17.78 -10.34 -0.09
N GLN A 130 -17.37 -9.99 1.14
CA GLN A 130 -18.15 -10.27 2.35
C GLN A 130 -19.23 -9.21 2.61
N VAL A 131 -19.17 -8.07 1.92
CA VAL A 131 -20.11 -6.98 2.16
C VAL A 131 -21.39 -7.18 1.35
N PRO A 132 -22.58 -7.10 1.98
CA PRO A 132 -23.85 -7.23 1.26
C PRO A 132 -24.01 -6.13 0.20
N PRO A 133 -24.57 -6.46 -0.98
CA PRO A 133 -24.93 -5.44 -1.95
C PRO A 133 -25.99 -4.51 -1.34
N LEU A 134 -25.88 -3.22 -1.64
CA LEU A 134 -26.89 -2.22 -1.30
C LEU A 134 -27.68 -1.90 -2.57
N ALA A 135 -29.00 -1.82 -2.44
CA ALA A 135 -29.86 -1.39 -3.55
C ALA A 135 -29.42 0.00 -4.02
N ASP A 136 -29.38 0.18 -5.35
CA ASP A 136 -29.05 1.43 -6.05
C ASP A 136 -27.64 2.00 -5.81
N ALA A 137 -26.85 1.41 -4.90
CA ALA A 137 -25.50 1.85 -4.61
C ALA A 137 -24.50 1.28 -5.61
N ARG A 138 -23.58 2.12 -6.07
CA ARG A 138 -22.47 1.68 -6.92
C ARG A 138 -21.62 0.61 -6.22
N PRO A 139 -21.14 -0.42 -6.94
CA PRO A 139 -20.30 -1.45 -6.36
C PRO A 139 -18.93 -0.88 -5.96
N ILE A 140 -18.29 -1.51 -4.97
CA ILE A 140 -16.88 -1.27 -4.68
C ILE A 140 -16.06 -2.01 -5.74
N ARG A 141 -15.22 -1.29 -6.47
CA ARG A 141 -14.31 -1.88 -7.47
C ARG A 141 -12.97 -2.21 -6.83
N VAL A 142 -12.40 -3.37 -7.17
CA VAL A 142 -11.04 -3.76 -6.78
C VAL A 142 -10.21 -4.06 -8.01
N ASP A 143 -9.28 -3.15 -8.31
CA ASP A 143 -8.36 -3.27 -9.43
C ASP A 143 -7.01 -3.78 -8.96
N VAL A 144 -6.39 -4.63 -9.78
CA VAL A 144 -5.08 -5.19 -9.49
C VAL A 144 -4.16 -4.91 -10.66
N VAL A 145 -3.05 -4.25 -10.37
CA VAL A 145 -2.07 -3.81 -11.37
C VAL A 145 -0.74 -4.51 -11.15
N GLU A 146 0.10 -4.55 -12.17
CA GLU A 146 1.45 -5.08 -12.01
C GLU A 146 2.29 -4.24 -11.03
N GLY A 147 3.11 -4.94 -10.23
CA GLY A 147 3.99 -4.36 -9.22
C GLY A 147 3.52 -4.64 -7.81
N GLY A 148 4.34 -4.22 -6.85
CA GLY A 148 4.09 -4.40 -5.43
C GLY A 148 3.28 -3.27 -4.77
N HIS A 149 3.51 -3.09 -3.48
CA HIS A 149 2.87 -2.10 -2.61
C HIS A 149 2.93 -0.67 -3.18
N MET A 150 4.10 -0.32 -3.72
CA MET A 150 4.34 0.98 -4.37
C MET A 150 4.19 0.84 -5.90
N MET A 151 3.12 0.20 -6.38
CA MET A 151 2.88 -0.06 -7.81
C MET A 151 3.00 1.20 -8.70
N TYR A 152 2.74 2.37 -8.13
CA TYR A 152 2.86 3.68 -8.76
C TYR A 152 4.32 4.15 -8.91
N PHE A 153 5.33 3.36 -8.55
CA PHE A 153 6.69 3.60 -9.02
C PHE A 153 6.90 3.13 -10.45
N ARG A 154 6.06 2.21 -10.95
CA ARG A 154 6.07 1.77 -12.34
C ARG A 154 5.21 2.72 -13.19
N PRO A 155 5.66 3.12 -14.41
CA PRO A 155 4.87 3.99 -15.28
C PRO A 155 3.46 3.45 -15.57
N ASP A 156 3.34 2.15 -15.80
CA ASP A 156 2.05 1.52 -16.10
C ASP A 156 1.13 1.47 -14.87
N GLY A 157 1.67 1.19 -13.68
CA GLY A 157 0.92 1.28 -12.42
C GLY A 157 0.43 2.70 -12.12
N ARG A 158 1.27 3.73 -12.36
CA ARG A 158 0.82 5.14 -12.26
C ARG A 158 -0.29 5.48 -13.22
N ARG A 159 -0.17 5.04 -14.47
CA ARG A 159 -1.18 5.30 -15.49
C ARG A 159 -2.50 4.65 -15.12
N ALA A 160 -2.47 3.37 -14.73
CA ALA A 160 -3.67 2.65 -14.28
C ALA A 160 -4.31 3.30 -13.04
N LEU A 161 -3.52 3.75 -12.06
CA LEU A 161 -4.05 4.48 -10.90
C LEU A 161 -4.73 5.79 -11.31
N LYS A 162 -4.12 6.54 -12.23
CA LYS A 162 -4.70 7.78 -12.78
C LYS A 162 -6.00 7.51 -13.54
N GLU A 163 -6.05 6.46 -14.35
CA GLU A 163 -7.23 6.05 -15.10
C GLU A 163 -8.38 5.65 -14.15
N ALA A 164 -8.09 4.79 -13.16
CA ALA A 164 -9.07 4.39 -12.15
C ALA A 164 -9.66 5.58 -11.38
N ALA A 165 -8.82 6.57 -11.02
CA ALA A 165 -9.27 7.80 -10.39
C ALA A 165 -10.10 8.66 -11.35
N ALA A 166 -9.69 8.80 -12.62
CA ALA A 166 -10.41 9.60 -13.61
C ALA A 166 -11.82 9.04 -13.88
N GLU A 167 -11.94 7.71 -14.01
CA GLU A 167 -13.23 7.02 -14.15
C GLU A 167 -14.15 7.28 -12.96
N LEU A 168 -13.61 7.29 -11.73
CA LEU A 168 -14.38 7.59 -10.52
C LEU A 168 -15.03 8.98 -10.59
N TYR A 169 -14.25 9.99 -11.00
CA TYR A 169 -14.73 11.37 -11.09
C TYR A 169 -15.66 11.61 -12.29
N GLN A 170 -15.41 10.98 -13.43
CA GLN A 170 -16.29 11.10 -14.59
C GLN A 170 -17.63 10.43 -14.36
N ALA A 171 -17.62 9.27 -13.70
CA ALA A 171 -18.85 8.56 -13.42
C ALA A 171 -19.69 9.27 -12.35
N THR A 172 -19.14 10.18 -11.55
CA THR A 172 -19.87 10.88 -10.47
C THR A 172 -20.44 12.24 -10.88
N GLN A 173 -20.20 12.68 -12.12
CA GLN A 173 -20.93 13.77 -12.77
C GLN A 173 -22.22 13.26 -13.42
#